data_AF-A0A1R2C244-F1
#
_entry.id   AF-A0A1R2C244-F1
#
_cell.length_a   1.000
_cell.length_b   1.000
_cell.length_c   1.000
_cell.angle_alpha   90.00
_cell.angle_beta   90.00
_cell.angle_gamma   90.00
#
_symmetry.space_group_name_H-M   'P 1'
#
loop_
_entity.id
_entity.type
_entity.pdbx_description
1 polymer ?
#
loop_
_entity_poly.entity_id
_entity_poly.type
_entity_poly.pdbx_seq_one_letter_code
_entity_poly.pdbx_strand_id
1 'polypeptide(L)'
;MNILFGKRKSAKELPKRTQTLNSAFAQEVLYLEEQVNMNCTLPVVTRLIELYTKAIEIYEAEKNLKHIHYQERMQSLLSRTNVIQLFKQNSGHVPQRKLSINTSPICQNDLIPKAETPKAMTLVSPKAVAFKAKLQTIPELQVERNCEQVIKEHTQESSNISRKIQDNLKNQSESLRQRLMFRKQATTPRYGKSCFVFEEHSQSDISAGEAKSNPVEEFENELEAIMEKYVEEKTKIKNLIKEKYQEYFDETKTIKGEVREKLIQELTKNMNIEIFETLSEIDKLRNEEIATARKKLHQNPLF
;
A
#
# COMPACT_ATOMS: atom_id res chain seq x y z
N MET A 1 63.88 -27.22 -7.87
CA MET A 1 62.67 -26.42 -7.63
C MET A 1 61.48 -27.37 -7.65
N ASN A 2 60.90 -27.67 -6.48
CA ASN A 2 59.78 -28.60 -6.33
C ASN A 2 58.48 -27.81 -6.26
N ILE A 3 57.61 -27.95 -7.27
CA ILE A 3 56.28 -27.34 -7.26
C ILE A 3 55.27 -28.43 -6.86
N LEU A 4 54.66 -28.20 -5.69
CA LEU A 4 53.58 -28.96 -5.08
C LEU A 4 52.37 -29.10 -6.02
N PHE A 5 52.08 -30.33 -6.47
CA PHE A 5 50.78 -30.66 -7.04
C PHE A 5 49.77 -30.94 -5.91
N GLY A 6 48.99 -29.91 -5.58
CA GLY A 6 47.85 -30.01 -4.67
C GLY A 6 46.77 -30.95 -5.23
N LYS A 7 46.56 -32.07 -4.54
CA LYS A 7 45.47 -33.03 -4.80
C LYS A 7 44.12 -32.31 -4.74
N ARG A 8 43.43 -32.21 -5.89
CA ARG A 8 42.04 -31.74 -5.96
C ARG A 8 41.15 -32.75 -5.24
N LYS A 9 40.56 -32.33 -4.11
CA LYS A 9 39.52 -33.08 -3.42
C LYS A 9 38.30 -33.17 -4.34
N SER A 10 37.97 -34.37 -4.81
CA SER A 10 36.73 -34.68 -5.51
C SER A 10 35.55 -34.31 -4.62
N ALA A 11 34.71 -33.38 -5.08
CA ALA A 11 33.48 -32.99 -4.41
C ALA A 11 32.58 -34.22 -4.23
N LYS A 12 32.17 -34.49 -2.99
CA LYS A 12 31.08 -35.41 -2.68
C LYS A 12 29.81 -34.85 -3.32
N GLU A 13 29.39 -35.40 -4.45
CA GLU A 13 28.04 -35.19 -4.96
C GLU A 13 27.05 -35.78 -3.96
N LEU A 14 26.32 -34.90 -3.28
CA LEU A 14 25.13 -35.28 -2.53
C LEU A 14 24.05 -35.73 -3.51
N PRO A 15 23.33 -36.84 -3.23
CA PRO A 15 22.29 -37.34 -4.12
C PRO A 15 21.13 -36.35 -4.13
N LYS A 16 21.04 -35.56 -5.21
CA LYS A 16 19.85 -34.74 -5.51
C LYS A 16 18.72 -35.69 -5.90
N ARG A 17 17.97 -36.18 -4.90
CA ARG A 17 16.60 -36.65 -5.14
C ARG A 17 15.81 -35.43 -5.61
N THR A 18 15.62 -35.31 -6.92
CA THR A 18 14.65 -34.38 -7.50
C THR A 18 13.27 -34.80 -7.01
N GLN A 19 12.82 -34.22 -5.90
CA GLN A 19 11.44 -34.35 -5.44
C GLN A 19 10.57 -33.59 -6.44
N THR A 20 10.07 -34.32 -7.43
CA THR A 20 9.06 -33.79 -8.35
C THR A 20 7.73 -33.67 -7.61
N LEU A 21 7.06 -32.52 -7.76
CA LEU A 21 5.69 -32.33 -7.27
C LEU A 21 4.77 -33.40 -7.85
N ASN A 22 3.82 -33.87 -7.04
CA ASN A 22 2.78 -34.79 -7.49
C ASN A 22 1.97 -34.15 -8.63
N SER A 23 1.57 -34.91 -9.64
CA SER A 23 0.73 -34.41 -10.75
C SER A 23 -0.60 -33.83 -10.27
N ALA A 24 -1.13 -34.32 -9.14
CA ALA A 24 -2.34 -33.80 -8.51
C ALA A 24 -2.15 -32.47 -7.76
N PHE A 25 -0.91 -32.01 -7.56
CA PHE A 25 -0.61 -30.82 -6.76
C PHE A 25 -1.29 -29.56 -7.31
N ALA A 26 -1.18 -29.33 -8.62
CA ALA A 26 -1.76 -28.13 -9.25
C ALA A 26 -3.29 -28.11 -9.12
N GLN A 27 -3.93 -29.28 -9.22
CA GLN A 27 -5.36 -29.42 -9.07
C GLN A 27 -5.81 -29.20 -7.62
N GLU A 28 -5.06 -29.72 -6.64
CA GLU A 28 -5.34 -29.52 -5.21
C GLU A 28 -5.22 -28.04 -4.83
N VAL A 29 -4.18 -27.34 -5.31
CA VAL A 29 -4.00 -25.90 -5.08
C VAL A 29 -5.17 -25.10 -5.66
N LEU A 30 -5.54 -25.32 -6.92
CA LEU A 30 -6.63 -24.60 -7.57
C LEU A 30 -7.97 -24.83 -6.86
N TYR A 31 -8.25 -26.08 -6.48
CA TYR A 31 -9.47 -26.43 -5.76
C TYR A 31 -9.55 -25.73 -4.39
N LEU A 32 -8.44 -25.69 -3.66
CA LEU A 32 -8.38 -24.99 -2.36
C LEU A 32 -8.46 -23.47 -2.53
N GLU A 33 -7.85 -22.88 -3.57
CA GLU A 33 -7.99 -21.46 -3.90
C GLU A 33 -9.47 -21.09 -4.16
N GLU A 34 -10.19 -21.93 -4.90
CA GLU A 34 -11.62 -21.76 -5.15
C GLU A 34 -12.44 -21.90 -3.85
N GLN A 35 -12.14 -22.91 -3.02
CA GLN A 35 -12.80 -23.06 -1.73
C GLN A 35 -12.57 -21.87 -0.80
N VAL A 36 -11.37 -21.28 -0.77
CA VAL A 36 -11.10 -20.08 0.03
C VAL A 36 -11.96 -18.89 -0.43
N ASN A 37 -12.27 -18.80 -1.72
CA ASN A 37 -13.14 -17.76 -2.26
C ASN A 37 -14.61 -17.96 -1.90
N MET A 38 -15.08 -19.22 -1.83
CA MET A 38 -16.48 -19.53 -1.52
C MET A 38 -16.75 -19.62 -0.01
N ASN A 39 -15.97 -20.44 0.71
CA ASN A 39 -16.19 -20.78 2.12
C ASN A 39 -14.83 -20.82 2.85
N CYS A 40 -14.36 -19.64 3.25
CA CYS A 40 -13.09 -19.52 3.95
C CYS A 40 -13.16 -20.20 5.32
N THR A 41 -12.45 -21.33 5.48
CA THR A 41 -12.35 -22.07 6.74
C THR A 41 -10.88 -22.27 7.11
N LEU A 42 -10.58 -22.34 8.41
CA LEU A 42 -9.21 -22.47 8.90
C LEU A 42 -8.47 -23.71 8.33
N PRO A 43 -9.07 -24.93 8.29
CA PRO A 43 -8.37 -26.10 7.77
C PRO A 43 -7.97 -25.96 6.30
N VAL A 44 -8.83 -25.35 5.47
CA VAL A 44 -8.58 -25.12 4.06
C VAL A 44 -7.42 -24.14 3.86
N VAL A 45 -7.40 -23.03 4.63
CA VAL A 45 -6.33 -22.04 4.57
C VAL A 45 -5.00 -22.65 5.04
N THR A 46 -4.99 -23.37 6.15
CA THR A 46 -3.79 -24.05 6.66
C THR A 46 -3.24 -25.03 5.63
N ARG A 47 -4.12 -25.84 5.02
CA ARG A 47 -3.73 -26.80 3.98
C ARG A 47 -3.13 -26.10 2.76
N LEU A 48 -3.70 -24.98 2.33
CA LEU A 48 -3.19 -24.21 1.20
C LEU A 48 -1.81 -23.59 1.49
N ILE A 49 -1.59 -23.11 2.72
CA ILE A 49 -0.28 -22.62 3.18
C ILE A 49 0.78 -23.74 3.15
N GLU A 50 0.43 -24.96 3.60
CA GLU A 50 1.33 -26.11 3.52
C GLU A 50 1.73 -26.44 2.07
N LEU A 51 0.78 -26.41 1.14
CA LEU A 51 1.05 -26.67 -0.27
C LEU A 51 1.94 -25.59 -0.90
N TYR A 52 1.71 -24.31 -0.57
CA TYR A 52 2.59 -23.24 -1.01
C TYR A 52 3.99 -23.34 -0.43
N THR A 53 4.12 -23.65 0.86
CA THR A 53 5.41 -23.84 1.50
C THR A 53 6.21 -24.95 0.81
N LYS A 54 5.57 -26.10 0.55
CA LYS A 54 6.19 -27.21 -0.19
C LYS A 54 6.61 -26.83 -1.61
N ALA A 55 5.78 -26.09 -2.34
CA ALA A 55 6.13 -25.62 -3.68
C ALA A 55 7.30 -24.64 -3.65
N ILE A 56 7.33 -23.70 -2.71
CA ILE A 56 8.42 -22.75 -2.54
C ILE A 56 9.72 -23.50 -2.29
N GLU A 57 9.75 -24.43 -1.33
CA GLU A 57 10.94 -25.23 -1.00
C GLU A 57 11.48 -25.98 -2.22
N ILE A 58 10.62 -26.65 -3.00
CA ILE A 58 11.03 -27.42 -4.18
C ILE A 58 11.55 -26.49 -5.28
N TYR A 59 10.79 -25.45 -5.64
CA TYR A 59 11.19 -24.55 -6.72
C TYR A 59 12.41 -23.69 -6.35
N GLU A 60 12.59 -23.35 -5.07
CA GLU A 60 13.77 -22.63 -4.58
C GLU A 60 15.01 -23.52 -4.64
N ALA A 61 14.90 -24.80 -4.24
CA ALA A 61 15.99 -25.77 -4.37
C ALA A 61 16.41 -25.99 -5.84
N GLU A 62 15.46 -25.92 -6.77
CA GLU A 62 15.69 -25.97 -8.22
C GLU A 62 16.17 -24.63 -8.82
N LYS A 63 16.23 -23.56 -8.02
CA LYS A 63 16.49 -22.17 -8.47
C LYS A 63 15.53 -21.69 -9.56
N ASN A 64 14.29 -22.19 -9.55
CA ASN A 64 13.25 -21.81 -10.49
C ASN A 64 12.51 -20.57 -9.96
N LEU A 65 12.36 -19.52 -10.79
CA LEU A 65 11.67 -18.28 -10.42
C LEU A 65 10.20 -18.49 -10.01
N LYS A 66 9.61 -19.66 -10.30
CA LYS A 66 8.26 -20.03 -9.84
C LYS A 66 8.09 -19.95 -8.32
N HIS A 67 9.16 -20.11 -7.51
CA HIS A 67 9.04 -19.96 -6.05
C HIS A 67 8.56 -18.55 -5.65
N ILE A 68 8.96 -17.51 -6.39
CA ILE A 68 8.52 -16.12 -6.15
C ILE A 68 7.01 -16.01 -6.34
N HIS A 69 6.46 -16.60 -7.40
CA HIS A 69 5.00 -16.59 -7.64
C HIS A 69 4.22 -17.26 -6.49
N TYR A 70 4.73 -18.34 -5.92
CA TYR A 70 4.09 -18.99 -4.78
C TYR A 70 4.24 -18.17 -3.47
N GLN A 71 5.35 -17.46 -3.28
CA GLN A 71 5.52 -16.51 -2.18
C GLN A 71 4.50 -15.37 -2.28
N GLU A 72 4.35 -14.75 -3.45
CA GLU A 72 3.37 -13.68 -3.69
C GLU A 72 1.93 -14.16 -3.47
N ARG A 73 1.59 -15.36 -3.97
CA ARG A 73 0.26 -15.96 -3.74
C ARG A 73 -0.01 -16.23 -2.27
N MET A 74 0.99 -16.74 -1.53
CA MET A 74 0.87 -16.96 -0.08
C MET A 74 0.70 -15.64 0.68
N GLN A 75 1.48 -14.61 0.34
CA GLN A 75 1.34 -13.27 0.94
C GLN A 75 -0.03 -12.66 0.63
N SER A 76 -0.50 -12.77 -0.61
CA SER A 76 -1.83 -12.33 -1.02
C SER A 76 -2.93 -13.03 -0.22
N LEU A 77 -2.83 -14.36 -0.05
CA LEU A 77 -3.75 -15.16 0.77
C LEU A 77 -3.82 -14.65 2.21
N LEU A 78 -2.66 -14.45 2.85
CA LEU A 78 -2.56 -14.00 4.25
C LEU A 78 -3.01 -12.54 4.45
N SER A 79 -2.98 -11.73 3.39
CA SER A 79 -3.43 -10.33 3.43
C SER A 79 -4.95 -10.18 3.30
N ARG A 80 -5.69 -11.25 2.98
CA ARG A 80 -7.15 -11.20 2.83
C ARG A 80 -7.84 -10.96 4.18
N THR A 81 -8.79 -10.05 4.22
CA THR A 81 -9.57 -9.69 5.42
C THR A 81 -10.25 -10.91 6.06
N ASN A 82 -10.82 -11.79 5.24
CA ASN A 82 -11.55 -12.98 5.70
C ASN A 82 -10.60 -13.97 6.41
N VAL A 83 -9.39 -14.13 5.88
CA VAL A 83 -8.34 -14.98 6.47
C VAL A 83 -7.84 -14.39 7.78
N ILE A 84 -7.60 -13.07 7.82
CA ILE A 84 -7.19 -12.36 9.04
C ILE A 84 -8.25 -12.50 10.15
N GLN A 85 -9.54 -12.37 9.81
CA GLN A 85 -10.63 -12.54 10.76
C GLN A 85 -10.68 -13.96 11.33
N LEU A 86 -10.47 -14.99 10.50
CA LEU A 86 -10.41 -16.39 10.95
C LEU A 86 -9.27 -16.64 11.95
N PHE A 87 -8.08 -16.10 11.70
CA PHE A 87 -6.97 -16.24 12.65
C PHE A 87 -7.24 -15.51 13.97
N LYS A 88 -7.87 -14.33 13.91
CA LYS A 88 -8.28 -13.60 15.13
C LYS A 88 -9.32 -14.35 15.95
N GLN A 89 -10.35 -14.91 15.31
CA GLN A 89 -11.39 -15.68 15.98
C GLN A 89 -10.83 -16.93 16.67
N ASN A 90 -9.91 -17.65 16.01
CA ASN A 90 -9.30 -18.85 16.58
C ASN A 90 -8.23 -18.57 17.64
N SER A 91 -7.66 -17.36 17.68
CA SER A 91 -6.73 -16.96 18.75
C SER A 91 -7.40 -16.75 20.12
N GLY A 92 -8.74 -16.76 20.17
CA GLY A 92 -9.54 -16.37 21.33
C GLY A 92 -9.75 -17.43 22.42
N HIS A 93 -9.22 -18.65 22.29
CA HIS A 93 -9.45 -19.71 23.29
C HIS A 93 -8.29 -20.01 24.23
N VAL A 94 -7.35 -19.06 24.41
CA VAL A 94 -6.53 -19.06 25.63
C VAL A 94 -7.41 -18.49 26.75
N PRO A 95 -7.69 -19.22 27.85
CA PRO A 95 -8.47 -18.70 28.96
C PRO A 95 -7.71 -17.50 29.54
N GLN A 96 -8.16 -16.29 29.21
CA GLN A 96 -7.62 -15.08 29.79
C GLN A 96 -7.97 -15.09 31.28
N ARG A 97 -6.98 -15.40 32.12
CA ARG A 97 -6.98 -14.97 33.52
C ARG A 97 -7.16 -13.46 33.50
N LYS A 98 -8.28 -13.01 34.05
CA LYS A 98 -8.64 -11.59 34.19
C LYS A 98 -7.55 -10.85 34.97
N LEU A 99 -6.65 -10.17 34.26
CA LEU A 99 -5.93 -9.03 34.80
C LEU A 99 -6.54 -7.79 34.16
N SER A 100 -7.36 -7.12 34.95
CA SER A 100 -7.95 -5.83 34.63
C SER A 100 -6.82 -4.80 34.55
N ILE A 101 -6.50 -4.36 33.33
CA ILE A 101 -5.69 -3.17 33.10
C ILE A 101 -6.61 -2.15 32.44
N ASN A 102 -6.94 -1.11 33.20
CA ASN A 102 -7.59 0.09 32.70
C ASN A 102 -6.63 0.82 31.75
N THR A 103 -6.84 0.70 30.45
CA THR A 103 -6.25 1.62 29.47
C THR A 103 -7.31 2.59 28.98
N SER A 104 -7.17 3.85 29.40
CA SER A 104 -7.89 5.01 28.89
C SER A 104 -7.55 5.28 27.42
N PRO A 105 -8.49 5.85 26.63
CA PRO A 105 -8.26 6.15 25.22
C PRO A 105 -7.41 7.43 25.08
N ILE A 106 -6.36 7.33 24.27
CA ILE A 106 -5.51 8.45 23.86
C ILE A 106 -6.29 9.30 22.85
N CYS A 107 -6.81 10.44 23.31
CA CYS A 107 -7.20 11.55 22.44
C CYS A 107 -5.95 12.30 21.99
N GLN A 108 -5.72 12.38 20.68
CA GLN A 108 -4.87 13.40 20.08
C GLN A 108 -5.72 14.67 19.95
N ASN A 109 -5.43 15.67 20.78
CA ASN A 109 -5.93 17.03 20.60
C ASN A 109 -4.75 17.99 20.44
N ASP A 110 -4.99 18.95 19.58
CA ASP A 110 -4.10 19.96 19.05
C ASP A 110 -3.36 20.81 20.09
N LEU A 111 -2.16 21.19 19.69
CA LEU A 111 -1.30 22.18 20.30
C LEU A 111 -2.00 23.56 20.33
N ILE A 112 -2.37 24.01 21.53
CA ILE A 112 -2.59 25.43 21.84
C ILE A 112 -1.57 25.82 22.92
N PRO A 113 -0.70 26.82 22.69
CA PRO A 113 0.28 27.27 23.68
C PRO A 113 -0.42 28.10 24.76
N LYS A 114 -0.57 27.52 25.96
CA LYS A 114 -1.04 28.25 27.15
C LYS A 114 0.14 28.81 27.95
N ALA A 115 0.02 30.11 28.22
CA ALA A 115 0.97 30.97 28.90
C ALA A 115 1.43 30.44 30.26
N GLU A 116 2.69 30.72 30.53
CA GLU A 116 3.40 30.49 31.77
C GLU A 116 2.69 31.19 32.94
N THR A 117 2.31 30.41 33.95
CA THR A 117 1.95 30.92 35.27
C THR A 117 3.01 30.50 36.29
N PRO A 118 3.34 31.33 37.28
CA PRO A 118 4.48 31.11 38.17
C PRO A 118 4.22 29.90 39.08
N LYS A 119 5.14 28.93 39.03
CA LYS A 119 5.13 27.72 39.86
C LYS A 119 5.24 28.10 41.34
N ALA A 120 4.15 27.88 42.08
CA ALA A 120 4.20 27.76 43.53
C ALA A 120 5.05 26.53 43.90
N MET A 121 6.11 26.74 44.69
CA MET A 121 6.96 25.69 45.26
C MET A 121 6.11 24.71 46.06
N THR A 122 5.86 23.54 45.49
CA THR A 122 5.27 22.43 46.23
C THR A 122 6.36 21.81 47.10
N LEU A 123 6.27 22.02 48.40
CA LEU A 123 7.12 21.38 49.42
C LEU A 123 6.90 19.86 49.35
N VAL A 124 7.80 19.16 48.66
CA VAL A 124 7.79 17.70 48.58
C VAL A 124 8.18 17.16 49.95
N SER A 125 7.18 16.60 50.65
CA SER A 125 7.35 15.95 51.94
C SER A 125 8.48 14.89 51.89
N PRO A 126 9.44 14.90 52.83
CA PRO A 126 10.54 13.94 52.89
C PRO A 126 10.08 12.47 52.95
N LYS A 127 8.84 12.22 53.40
CA LYS A 127 8.25 10.87 53.45
C LYS A 127 7.94 10.31 52.04
N ALA A 128 7.63 11.16 51.06
CA ALA A 128 7.35 10.72 49.69
C ALA A 128 8.63 10.27 48.96
N VAL A 129 9.77 10.90 49.26
CA VAL A 129 11.07 10.54 48.68
C VAL A 129 11.56 9.18 49.20
N ALA A 130 11.38 8.92 50.50
CA ALA A 130 11.77 7.65 51.13
C ALA A 130 10.92 6.45 50.65
N PHE A 131 9.63 6.67 50.38
CA PHE A 131 8.76 5.61 49.85
C PHE A 131 9.12 5.24 48.40
N LYS A 132 9.50 6.25 47.59
CA LYS A 132 9.94 6.04 46.20
C LYS A 132 11.28 5.30 46.13
N ALA A 133 12.19 5.55 47.07
CA ALA A 133 13.46 4.84 47.17
C ALA A 133 13.27 3.35 47.57
N LYS A 134 12.34 3.04 48.49
CA LYS A 134 12.04 1.65 48.86
C LYS A 134 11.41 0.84 47.71
N LEU A 135 10.56 1.47 46.89
CA LEU A 135 9.96 0.84 45.69
C LEU A 135 10.98 0.52 44.57
N GLN A 136 12.21 1.02 44.64
CA GLN A 136 13.26 0.71 43.65
C GLN A 136 14.03 -0.58 43.97
N THR A 137 13.86 -1.15 45.16
CA THR A 137 14.60 -2.35 45.62
C THR A 137 13.84 -3.66 45.44
N ILE A 138 12.61 -3.63 44.93
CA ILE A 138 11.82 -4.83 44.68
C ILE A 138 12.22 -5.39 43.30
N PRO A 139 12.83 -6.59 43.22
CA PRO A 139 13.38 -7.14 41.98
C PRO A 139 12.31 -7.39 40.90
N GLU A 140 11.06 -7.66 41.30
CA GLU A 140 9.94 -7.88 40.38
C GLU A 140 9.54 -6.59 39.61
N LEU A 141 9.67 -5.41 40.24
CA LEU A 141 9.39 -4.11 39.61
C LEU A 141 10.53 -3.64 38.69
N GLN A 142 11.72 -4.24 38.75
CA GLN A 142 12.79 -3.93 37.80
C GLN A 142 12.55 -4.59 36.44
N VAL A 143 11.93 -5.78 36.42
CA VAL A 143 11.60 -6.49 35.17
C VAL A 143 10.53 -5.74 34.37
N GLU A 144 9.51 -5.20 35.03
CA GLU A 144 8.48 -4.39 34.35
C GLU A 144 9.04 -3.10 33.75
N ARG A 145 9.94 -2.40 34.46
CA ARG A 145 10.59 -1.18 33.92
C ARG A 145 11.48 -1.48 32.72
N ASN A 146 12.19 -2.60 32.73
CA ASN A 146 12.99 -3.03 31.58
C ASN A 146 12.09 -3.37 30.38
N CYS A 147 10.93 -3.98 30.60
CA CYS A 147 9.96 -4.27 29.55
C CYS A 147 9.39 -2.96 28.94
N GLU A 148 8.99 -1.99 29.77
CA GLU A 148 8.53 -0.68 29.29
C GLU A 148 9.59 0.06 28.49
N GLN A 149 10.86 -0.02 28.90
CA GLN A 149 11.97 0.57 28.16
C GLN A 149 12.16 -0.10 26.80
N VAL A 150 12.16 -1.43 26.74
CA VAL A 150 12.24 -2.19 25.48
C VAL A 150 11.06 -1.86 24.55
N ILE A 151 9.84 -1.74 25.08
CA ILE A 151 8.67 -1.35 24.29
C ILE A 151 8.83 0.07 23.74
N LYS A 152 9.35 1.01 24.55
CA LYS A 152 9.64 2.39 24.09
C LYS A 152 10.68 2.41 22.98
N GLU A 153 11.79 1.70 23.16
CA GLU A 153 12.87 1.60 22.17
C GLU A 153 12.35 1.00 20.86
N HIS A 154 11.61 -0.11 20.93
CA HIS A 154 10.99 -0.73 19.75
C HIS A 154 9.98 0.20 19.06
N THR A 155 9.17 0.94 19.82
CA THR A 155 8.20 1.90 19.26
C THR A 155 8.91 3.05 18.54
N GLN A 156 10.02 3.54 19.12
CA GLN A 156 10.84 4.59 18.52
C GLN A 156 11.56 4.09 17.26
N GLU A 157 12.14 2.89 17.29
CA GLU A 157 12.77 2.27 16.12
C GLU A 157 11.76 2.03 15.00
N SER A 158 10.58 1.52 15.32
CA SER A 158 9.48 1.32 14.36
C SER A 158 9.08 2.64 13.70
N SER A 159 8.91 3.71 14.48
CA SER A 159 8.63 5.06 13.95
C SER A 159 9.75 5.56 13.02
N ASN A 160 11.01 5.34 13.39
CA ASN A 160 12.16 5.72 12.56
C ASN A 160 12.22 4.94 11.25
N ILE A 161 11.92 3.64 11.28
CA ILE A 161 11.86 2.78 10.08
C ILE A 161 10.73 3.25 9.16
N SER A 162 9.53 3.51 9.71
CA SER A 162 8.40 4.04 8.92
C SER A 162 8.75 5.37 8.25
N ARG A 163 9.45 6.28 8.94
CA ARG A 163 9.93 7.54 8.34
C ARG A 163 10.90 7.29 7.19
N LYS A 164 11.90 6.42 7.38
CA LYS A 164 12.86 6.05 6.32
C LYS A 164 12.19 5.44 5.10
N ILE A 165 11.15 4.62 5.29
CA ILE A 165 10.37 4.04 4.19
C ILE A 165 9.61 5.14 3.43
N GLN A 166 8.96 6.06 4.13
CA GLN A 166 8.28 7.21 3.52
C GLN A 166 9.24 8.08 2.70
N ASP A 167 10.41 8.41 3.26
CA ASP A 167 11.43 9.19 2.56
C ASP A 167 11.96 8.47 1.32
N ASN A 168 12.16 7.15 1.40
CA ASN A 168 12.62 6.35 0.27
C ASN A 168 11.58 6.34 -0.87
N LEU A 169 10.30 6.13 -0.55
CA LEU A 169 9.21 6.16 -1.54
C LEU A 169 9.06 7.54 -2.18
N LYS A 170 9.22 8.61 -1.39
CA LYS A 170 9.22 9.98 -1.90
C LYS A 170 10.39 10.23 -2.87
N ASN A 171 11.60 9.80 -2.52
CA ASN A 171 12.76 9.94 -3.40
C ASN A 171 12.62 9.13 -4.70
N GLN A 172 12.03 7.93 -4.62
CA GLN A 172 11.75 7.13 -5.82
C GLN A 172 10.72 7.79 -6.73
N SER A 173 9.66 8.40 -6.17
CA SER A 173 8.63 9.09 -6.96
C SER A 173 9.17 10.36 -7.62
N GLU A 174 10.00 11.13 -6.91
CA GLU A 174 10.68 12.31 -7.46
C GLU A 174 11.65 11.93 -8.59
N SER A 175 12.46 10.88 -8.40
CA SER A 175 13.37 10.36 -9.43
C SER A 175 12.62 9.87 -10.68
N LEU A 176 11.50 9.17 -10.49
CA LEU A 176 10.64 8.74 -11.59
C LEU A 176 10.05 9.95 -12.34
N ARG A 177 9.54 10.94 -11.61
CA ARG A 177 9.00 12.17 -12.18
C ARG A 177 10.04 12.92 -13.01
N GLN A 178 11.27 13.05 -12.52
CA GLN A 178 12.37 13.66 -13.28
C GLN A 178 12.68 12.89 -14.56
N ARG A 179 12.77 11.56 -14.50
CA ARG A 179 13.01 10.73 -15.72
C ARG A 179 11.89 10.86 -16.74
N LEU A 180 10.63 10.93 -16.29
CA LEU A 180 9.49 11.18 -17.17
C LEU A 180 9.55 12.57 -17.79
N MET A 181 9.93 13.59 -17.02
CA MET A 181 10.13 14.95 -17.52
C MET A 181 11.23 15.01 -18.59
N PHE A 182 12.39 14.37 -18.35
CA PHE A 182 13.46 14.27 -19.35
C PHE A 182 13.02 13.52 -20.60
N ARG A 183 12.25 12.43 -20.45
CA ARG A 183 11.68 11.73 -21.61
C ARG A 183 10.74 12.63 -22.38
N LYS A 184 9.80 13.32 -21.72
CA LYS A 184 8.86 14.26 -22.37
C LYS A 184 9.61 15.35 -23.14
N GLN A 185 10.73 15.84 -22.60
CA GLN A 185 11.59 16.81 -23.29
C GLN A 185 12.39 16.19 -24.45
N ALA A 186 12.80 14.92 -24.37
CA ALA A 186 13.58 14.25 -25.39
C ALA A 186 12.73 13.62 -26.52
N THR A 187 11.46 13.29 -26.24
CA THR A 187 10.52 12.71 -27.20
C THR A 187 9.74 13.75 -27.99
N THR A 188 10.04 15.05 -27.89
CA THR A 188 9.62 16.01 -28.92
C THR A 188 10.45 15.71 -30.17
N PRO A 189 9.91 14.96 -31.15
CA PRO A 189 10.67 14.60 -32.31
C PRO A 189 10.64 15.83 -33.20
N ARG A 190 11.76 16.56 -33.28
CA ARG A 190 12.05 17.33 -34.49
C ARG A 190 12.20 16.31 -35.61
N TYR A 191 11.08 15.92 -36.22
CA TYR A 191 11.07 15.07 -37.40
C TYR A 191 11.77 15.83 -38.52
N GLY A 192 13.02 15.43 -38.76
CA GLY A 192 13.87 16.01 -39.79
C GLY A 192 15.24 15.36 -39.82
N LYS A 193 15.27 14.11 -40.27
CA LYS A 193 16.43 13.32 -40.75
C LYS A 193 16.97 12.25 -39.80
N SER A 194 16.72 11.01 -40.23
CA SER A 194 17.75 10.04 -40.57
C SER A 194 18.95 10.01 -39.63
N CYS A 195 18.95 9.00 -38.77
CA CYS A 195 20.03 8.04 -38.61
C CYS A 195 21.25 8.35 -39.51
N PHE A 196 22.16 9.19 -39.05
CA PHE A 196 23.60 9.10 -39.30
C PHE A 196 24.29 10.06 -38.34
N VAL A 197 25.25 9.48 -37.63
CA VAL A 197 26.21 10.11 -36.74
C VAL A 197 26.79 11.37 -37.38
N PHE A 198 26.65 12.54 -36.75
CA PHE A 198 27.73 13.53 -36.67
C PHE A 198 27.43 14.57 -35.58
N GLU A 199 28.39 14.71 -34.70
CA GLU A 199 28.50 15.71 -33.66
C GLU A 199 28.90 17.03 -34.33
N GLU A 200 27.99 18.00 -34.45
CA GLU A 200 28.42 19.35 -34.81
C GLU A 200 27.51 20.43 -34.21
N HIS A 201 28.19 21.40 -33.60
CA HIS A 201 27.61 22.56 -32.97
C HIS A 201 26.92 23.43 -34.03
N SER A 202 25.62 23.59 -33.94
CA SER A 202 24.92 24.63 -34.69
C SER A 202 23.91 25.33 -33.81
N GLN A 203 24.32 26.53 -33.40
CA GLN A 203 23.43 27.60 -32.96
C GLN A 203 22.51 27.95 -34.14
N SER A 204 21.31 27.38 -34.17
CA SER A 204 20.28 27.81 -35.11
C SER A 204 19.30 28.74 -34.39
N ASP A 205 19.46 30.01 -34.71
CA ASP A 205 18.56 31.14 -34.48
C ASP A 205 17.10 30.75 -34.79
N ILE A 206 16.24 30.76 -33.76
CA ILE A 206 14.83 30.39 -33.86
C ILE A 206 14.03 31.66 -34.16
N SER A 207 14.18 32.16 -35.38
CA SER A 207 13.24 33.09 -36.01
C SER A 207 12.44 32.33 -37.08
N ALA A 208 11.74 31.27 -36.67
CA ALA A 208 10.87 30.49 -37.53
C ALA A 208 9.42 30.79 -37.13
N GLY A 209 8.67 31.41 -38.05
CA GLY A 209 7.28 31.82 -37.85
C GLY A 209 6.38 30.69 -37.36
N GLU A 210 5.28 31.08 -36.71
CA GLU A 210 4.25 30.21 -36.13
C GLU A 210 3.91 29.06 -37.09
N ALA A 211 4.49 27.90 -36.83
CA ALA A 211 4.13 26.68 -37.53
C ALA A 211 2.67 26.40 -37.19
N LYS A 212 1.82 26.34 -38.21
CA LYS A 212 0.43 25.90 -38.05
C LYS A 212 0.44 24.57 -37.30
N SER A 213 -0.24 24.53 -36.16
CA SER A 213 -0.37 23.35 -35.31
C SER A 213 -0.84 22.17 -36.15
N ASN A 214 -0.19 21.03 -35.98
CA ASN A 214 -0.58 19.80 -36.65
C ASN A 214 -1.99 19.40 -36.13
N PRO A 215 -2.98 19.15 -37.00
CA PRO A 215 -4.32 18.74 -36.56
C PRO A 215 -4.35 17.53 -35.62
N VAL A 216 -3.34 16.65 -35.73
CA VAL A 216 -3.16 15.51 -34.82
C VAL A 216 -2.77 15.97 -33.41
N GLU A 217 -1.87 16.96 -33.31
CA GLU A 217 -1.42 17.52 -32.03
C GLU A 217 -2.56 18.28 -31.33
N GLU A 218 -3.39 19.00 -32.08
CA GLU A 218 -4.60 19.64 -31.55
C GLU A 218 -5.58 18.61 -30.96
N PHE A 219 -5.79 17.48 -31.66
CA PHE A 219 -6.64 16.41 -31.17
C PHE A 219 -6.08 15.72 -29.92
N GLU A 220 -4.76 15.49 -29.86
CA GLU A 220 -4.11 14.93 -28.66
C GLU A 220 -4.27 15.86 -27.44
N ASN A 221 -4.08 17.17 -27.65
CA ASN A 221 -4.29 18.17 -26.62
C ASN A 221 -5.76 18.24 -26.17
N GLU A 222 -6.72 18.18 -27.10
CA GLU A 222 -8.16 18.13 -26.79
C GLU A 222 -8.50 16.86 -25.98
N LEU A 223 -7.90 15.71 -26.33
CA LEU A 223 -8.11 14.45 -25.62
C LEU A 223 -7.54 14.49 -24.19
N GLU A 224 -6.34 15.04 -24.01
CA GLU A 224 -5.72 15.22 -22.69
C GLU A 224 -6.59 16.13 -21.81
N ALA A 225 -7.08 17.24 -22.35
CA ALA A 225 -7.97 18.17 -21.65
C ALA A 225 -9.30 17.51 -21.24
N ILE A 226 -9.90 16.69 -22.12
CA ILE A 226 -11.11 15.92 -21.79
C ILE A 226 -10.82 14.95 -20.65
N MET A 227 -9.70 14.22 -20.70
CA MET A 227 -9.33 13.28 -19.65
C MET A 227 -9.13 13.95 -18.29
N GLU A 228 -8.40 15.08 -18.24
CA GLU A 228 -8.14 15.82 -17.01
C GLU A 228 -9.43 16.36 -16.39
N LYS A 229 -10.27 17.03 -17.19
CA LYS A 229 -11.59 17.54 -16.80
C LYS A 229 -12.43 16.48 -16.09
N TYR A 230 -12.55 15.29 -16.67
CA TYR A 230 -13.40 14.24 -16.10
C TYR A 230 -12.77 13.53 -14.89
N VAL A 231 -11.45 13.52 -14.74
CA VAL A 231 -10.81 13.03 -13.51
C VAL A 231 -11.07 13.98 -12.34
N GLU A 232 -10.97 15.29 -12.57
CA GLU A 232 -11.29 16.30 -11.58
C GLU A 232 -12.77 16.25 -11.18
N GLU A 233 -13.67 16.18 -12.15
CA GLU A 233 -15.11 16.12 -11.93
C GLU A 233 -15.52 14.88 -11.13
N LYS A 234 -14.97 13.69 -11.47
CA LYS A 234 -15.18 12.46 -10.69
C LYS A 234 -14.73 12.61 -9.24
N THR A 235 -13.57 13.22 -9.03
CA THR A 235 -13.02 13.41 -7.69
C THR A 235 -13.89 14.37 -6.88
N LYS A 236 -14.32 15.47 -7.49
CA LYS A 236 -15.20 16.47 -6.88
C LYS A 236 -16.56 15.87 -6.50
N ILE A 237 -17.23 15.18 -7.41
CA ILE A 237 -18.56 14.59 -7.17
C ILE A 237 -18.49 13.50 -6.10
N LYS A 238 -17.48 12.62 -6.16
CA LYS A 238 -17.27 11.59 -5.13
C LYS A 238 -17.10 12.20 -3.74
N ASN A 239 -16.35 13.30 -3.62
CA ASN A 239 -16.15 13.97 -2.34
C ASN A 239 -17.43 14.66 -1.86
N LEU A 240 -18.19 15.30 -2.75
CA LEU A 240 -19.47 15.93 -2.42
C LEU A 240 -20.49 14.91 -1.89
N ILE A 241 -20.59 13.74 -2.51
CA ILE A 241 -21.47 12.66 -2.02
C ILE A 241 -20.98 12.18 -0.65
N LYS A 242 -19.68 11.99 -0.46
CA LYS A 242 -19.14 11.59 0.85
C LYS A 242 -19.44 12.61 1.95
N GLU A 243 -19.31 13.90 1.66
CA GLU A 243 -19.60 14.99 2.58
C GLU A 243 -21.09 14.99 2.97
N LYS A 244 -22.00 14.87 1.98
CA LYS A 244 -23.44 14.71 2.20
C LYS A 244 -23.77 13.53 3.14
N TYR A 245 -23.15 12.37 2.95
CA TYR A 245 -23.40 11.22 3.84
C TYR A 245 -22.69 11.34 5.19
N GLN A 246 -21.60 12.10 5.28
CA GLN A 246 -20.93 12.37 6.53
C GLN A 246 -21.84 13.13 7.50
N GLU A 247 -22.63 14.09 6.99
CA GLU A 247 -23.66 14.79 7.77
C GLU A 247 -24.71 13.80 8.33
N TYR A 248 -25.21 12.87 7.50
CA TYR A 248 -26.13 11.82 7.97
C TYR A 248 -25.49 10.89 9.01
N PHE A 249 -24.20 10.56 8.85
CA PHE A 249 -23.49 9.80 9.88
C PHE A 249 -23.35 10.57 11.19
N ASP A 250 -23.20 11.89 11.13
CA ASP A 250 -23.10 12.73 12.32
C ASP A 250 -24.44 12.88 13.05
N GLU A 251 -25.55 13.01 12.31
CA GLU A 251 -26.91 13.02 12.88
C GLU A 251 -27.23 11.70 13.59
N THR A 252 -26.84 10.57 12.99
CA THR A 252 -27.10 9.23 13.54
C THR A 252 -26.26 8.89 14.78
N LYS A 253 -25.24 9.69 15.14
CA LYS A 253 -24.47 9.51 16.39
C LYS A 253 -25.33 9.66 17.64
N THR A 254 -26.47 10.35 17.55
CA THR A 254 -27.39 10.56 18.67
C THR A 254 -28.15 9.29 19.07
N ILE A 255 -28.37 8.39 18.11
CA ILE A 255 -29.08 7.13 18.30
C ILE A 255 -28.11 6.11 18.94
N LYS A 256 -28.60 5.25 19.84
CA LYS A 256 -27.78 4.18 20.45
C LYS A 256 -28.38 2.80 20.18
N GLY A 257 -27.53 1.76 20.18
CA GLY A 257 -27.94 0.35 20.05
C GLY A 257 -27.91 -0.19 18.61
N GLU A 258 -28.41 -1.42 18.43
CA GLU A 258 -28.36 -2.18 17.17
C GLU A 258 -29.04 -1.49 15.99
N VAL A 259 -30.06 -0.66 16.26
CA VAL A 259 -30.77 0.12 15.24
C VAL A 259 -29.81 1.11 14.56
N ARG A 260 -28.89 1.72 15.32
CA ARG A 260 -27.86 2.62 14.76
C ARG A 260 -26.93 1.89 13.82
N GLU A 261 -26.51 0.69 14.17
CA GLU A 261 -25.58 -0.08 13.34
C GLU A 261 -26.19 -0.47 12.00
N LYS A 262 -27.45 -0.94 12.01
CA LYS A 262 -28.21 -1.23 10.77
C LYS A 262 -28.39 0.01 9.92
N LEU A 263 -28.69 1.16 10.53
CA LEU A 263 -28.82 2.42 9.81
C LEU A 263 -27.51 2.89 9.18
N ILE A 264 -26.39 2.80 9.91
CA ILE A 264 -25.05 3.13 9.38
C ILE A 264 -24.68 2.21 8.21
N GLN A 265 -24.98 0.91 8.30
CA GLN A 265 -24.75 -0.04 7.21
C GLN A 265 -25.54 0.34 5.96
N GLU A 266 -26.82 0.67 6.11
CA GLU A 266 -27.67 1.05 4.98
C GLU A 266 -27.23 2.39 4.37
N LEU A 267 -26.89 3.40 5.20
CA LEU A 267 -26.32 4.67 4.72
C LEU A 267 -25.01 4.46 3.94
N THR A 268 -24.14 3.59 4.43
CA THR A 268 -22.88 3.25 3.74
C THR A 268 -23.15 2.59 2.39
N LYS A 269 -24.13 1.68 2.34
CA LYS A 269 -24.55 1.02 1.10
C LYS A 269 -25.11 2.03 0.09
N ASN A 270 -26.00 2.91 0.53
CA ASN A 270 -26.61 3.93 -0.31
C ASN A 270 -25.57 4.93 -0.84
N MET A 271 -24.64 5.39 0.01
CA MET A 271 -23.52 6.24 -0.41
C MET A 271 -22.70 5.59 -1.53
N ASN A 272 -22.37 4.31 -1.40
CA ASN A 272 -21.57 3.60 -2.41
C ASN A 272 -22.34 3.38 -3.72
N ILE A 273 -23.66 3.13 -3.65
CA ILE A 273 -24.53 3.02 -4.83
C ILE A 273 -24.59 4.38 -5.56
N GLU A 274 -24.85 5.47 -4.83
CA GLU A 274 -24.93 6.83 -5.39
C GLU A 274 -23.59 7.25 -6.03
N ILE A 275 -22.46 6.96 -5.37
CA ILE A 275 -21.12 7.16 -5.95
C ILE A 275 -20.94 6.33 -7.23
N PHE A 276 -21.35 5.07 -7.23
CA PHE A 276 -21.17 4.20 -8.41
C PHE A 276 -22.00 4.67 -9.61
N GLU A 277 -23.28 4.99 -9.39
CA GLU A 277 -24.19 5.44 -10.44
C GLU A 277 -23.71 6.76 -11.06
N THR A 278 -23.38 7.75 -10.22
CA THR A 278 -22.89 9.06 -10.69
C THR A 278 -21.55 8.94 -11.43
N LEU A 279 -20.60 8.13 -10.94
CA LEU A 279 -19.33 7.92 -11.64
C LEU A 279 -19.52 7.21 -13.00
N SER A 280 -20.50 6.30 -13.10
CA SER A 280 -20.86 5.62 -14.35
C SER A 280 -21.46 6.59 -15.37
N GLU A 281 -22.31 7.53 -14.93
CA GLU A 281 -22.84 8.60 -15.79
C GLU A 281 -21.73 9.52 -16.31
N ILE A 282 -20.79 9.92 -15.46
CA ILE A 282 -19.63 10.74 -15.86
C ILE A 282 -18.77 9.99 -16.89
N ASP A 283 -18.56 8.68 -16.73
CA ASP A 283 -17.84 7.87 -17.71
C ASP A 283 -18.54 7.84 -19.07
N LYS A 284 -19.87 7.79 -19.10
CA LYS A 284 -20.65 7.87 -20.36
C LYS A 284 -20.43 9.21 -21.05
N LEU A 285 -20.56 10.32 -20.31
CA LEU A 285 -20.34 11.68 -20.84
C LEU A 285 -18.92 11.84 -21.38
N ARG A 286 -17.90 11.36 -20.65
CA ARG A 286 -16.51 11.34 -21.13
C ARG A 286 -16.39 10.61 -22.45
N ASN A 287 -16.96 9.41 -22.56
CA ASN A 287 -16.86 8.61 -23.77
C ASN A 287 -17.58 9.27 -24.96
N GLU A 288 -18.69 9.96 -24.71
CA GLU A 288 -19.40 10.76 -25.72
C GLU A 288 -18.55 11.95 -26.19
N GLU A 289 -17.91 12.69 -25.28
CA GLU A 289 -17.03 13.83 -25.62
C GLU A 289 -15.77 13.37 -26.37
N ILE A 290 -15.19 12.22 -26.01
CA ILE A 290 -14.11 11.60 -26.79
C ILE A 290 -14.58 11.20 -28.20
N ALA A 291 -15.80 10.67 -28.31
CA ALA A 291 -16.36 10.29 -29.60
C ALA A 291 -16.62 11.51 -30.50
N THR A 292 -17.05 12.65 -29.94
CA THR A 292 -17.22 13.89 -30.70
C THR A 292 -15.88 14.47 -31.13
N ALA A 293 -14.86 14.51 -30.26
CA ALA A 293 -13.50 14.92 -30.62
C ALA A 293 -12.93 14.07 -31.77
N ARG A 294 -13.13 12.74 -31.71
CA ARG A 294 -12.73 11.83 -32.81
C ARG A 294 -13.45 12.16 -34.12
N LYS A 295 -14.75 12.45 -34.09
CA LYS A 295 -15.51 12.83 -35.30
C LYS A 295 -14.98 14.13 -35.91
N LYS A 296 -14.61 15.13 -35.10
CA LYS A 296 -14.02 16.39 -35.58
C LYS A 296 -12.71 16.14 -36.34
N LEU A 297 -11.84 15.27 -35.83
CA LEU A 297 -10.59 14.91 -36.49
C LEU A 297 -10.83 14.33 -37.90
N HIS A 298 -11.84 13.47 -38.07
CA HIS A 298 -12.18 12.86 -39.36
C HIS A 298 -12.89 13.82 -40.34
N GLN A 299 -13.46 14.92 -39.86
CA GLN A 299 -14.12 15.92 -40.70
C GLN A 299 -13.13 16.93 -41.29
N ASN A 300 -11.88 16.97 -40.81
CA ASN A 300 -10.87 17.87 -41.33
C ASN A 300 -10.37 17.33 -42.68
N PRO A 301 -10.64 18.01 -43.82
CA PRO A 301 -10.43 17.49 -45.17
C PRO A 301 -8.94 17.43 -45.60
N LEU A 302 -8.02 17.62 -44.66
CA LEU A 302 -6.57 17.49 -44.86
C LEU A 302 -6.07 16.05 -44.69
N PHE A 303 -6.96 15.11 -44.37
CA PHE A 303 -6.76 13.66 -44.38
C PHE A 303 -7.74 12.95 -45.32
#